data_AF-A0A7C5ZK73-F1
#
_entry.id   AF-A0A7C5ZK73-F1
#
_cell.length_a   1.000
_cell.length_b   1.000
_cell.length_c   1.000
_cell.angle_alpha   90.00
_cell.angle_beta   90.00
_cell.angle_gamma   90.00
#
_symmetry.space_group_name_H-M   'P 1'
#
loop_
_entity.id
_entity.type
_entity.pdbx_description
1 polymer ?
#
loop_
_entity_poly.entity_id
_entity_poly.type
_entity_poly.pdbx_seq_one_letter_code
_entity_poly.pdbx_strand_id
1 'polypeptide(L)'
;MIRFNNDQLEITVLEPAADSGLLGSRYCAGGYVWQVTDRKRGHLLSGPGYPAENPPPVFDGQGLPESFRDVLWPGIDPRDHQAKPPVGTIGLKLGVGLVRASEDERAIPVHAFSKWEITRTASSVVMRTSHELEGWAATVTRSLRLLGRTLTSETTLANTGRDPIHFRWFPHPFFPNTRGECCKFNVRVTVAENPGFAL
;
A
#
# COMPACT_ATOMS: atom_id res chain seq x y z
N MET A 1 -13.67 8.19 -2.27
CA MET A 1 -12.33 8.77 -2.57
C MET A 1 -12.19 10.18 -2.01
N ILE A 2 -11.00 10.55 -1.57
CA ILE A 2 -10.61 11.88 -1.09
C ILE A 2 -9.75 12.59 -2.14
N ARG A 3 -9.96 13.89 -2.32
CA ARG A 3 -9.17 14.73 -3.24
C ARG A 3 -8.55 15.92 -2.52
N PHE A 4 -7.32 16.24 -2.88
CA PHE A 4 -6.64 17.49 -2.53
C PHE A 4 -5.76 17.92 -3.71
N ASN A 5 -5.61 19.22 -3.94
CA ASN A 5 -5.03 19.73 -5.17
C ASN A 5 -4.41 21.13 -5.02
N ASN A 6 -3.72 21.55 -6.06
CA ASN A 6 -3.32 22.93 -6.29
C ASN A 6 -3.53 23.31 -7.77
N ASP A 7 -2.90 24.39 -8.20
CA ASP A 7 -2.93 24.91 -9.58
C ASP A 7 -2.30 23.95 -10.61
N GLN A 8 -1.58 22.92 -10.19
CA GLN A 8 -0.79 22.05 -11.08
C GLN A 8 -1.20 20.59 -11.02
N LEU A 9 -1.41 20.05 -9.81
CA LEU A 9 -1.69 18.63 -9.58
C LEU A 9 -2.99 18.46 -8.77
N GLU A 10 -3.73 17.41 -9.10
CA GLU A 10 -4.79 16.84 -8.27
C GLU A 10 -4.37 15.45 -7.79
N ILE A 11 -4.51 15.20 -6.49
CA ILE A 11 -4.23 13.91 -5.88
C ILE A 11 -5.56 13.28 -5.48
N THR A 12 -5.78 12.05 -5.92
CA THR A 12 -6.91 11.22 -5.50
C THR A 12 -6.39 10.09 -4.60
N VAL A 13 -6.99 9.95 -3.43
CA VAL A 13 -6.63 8.96 -2.41
C VAL A 13 -7.88 8.15 -2.07
N LEU A 14 -7.73 6.84 -1.87
CA LEU A 14 -8.85 6.03 -1.40
C LEU A 14 -9.21 6.41 0.04
N GLU A 15 -10.49 6.54 0.30
CA GLU A 15 -11.04 6.59 1.64
C GLU A 15 -11.32 5.15 2.11
N PRO A 16 -10.64 4.65 3.16
CA PRO A 16 -10.70 3.24 3.53
C PRO A 16 -12.11 2.67 3.75
N ALA A 17 -13.02 3.47 4.32
CA ALA A 17 -14.38 3.03 4.58
C ALA A 17 -15.27 3.08 3.33
N ALA A 18 -15.28 4.20 2.59
CA ALA A 18 -16.14 4.38 1.44
C ALA A 18 -15.67 3.61 0.19
N ASP A 19 -14.37 3.41 0.04
CA ASP A 19 -13.76 2.76 -1.14
C ASP A 19 -13.27 1.34 -0.83
N SER A 20 -13.82 0.66 0.17
CA SER A 20 -13.36 -0.67 0.61
C SER A 20 -13.41 -1.74 -0.49
N GLY A 21 -14.26 -1.57 -1.50
CA GLY A 21 -14.33 -2.45 -2.67
C GLY A 21 -13.11 -2.38 -3.60
N LEU A 22 -12.25 -1.35 -3.44
CA LEU A 22 -10.98 -1.18 -4.16
C LEU A 22 -9.78 -1.62 -3.30
N LEU A 23 -10.03 -2.14 -2.10
CA LEU A 23 -9.02 -2.48 -1.11
C LEU A 23 -8.98 -3.97 -0.83
N GLY A 24 -7.78 -4.47 -0.52
CA GLY A 24 -7.54 -5.85 -0.15
C GLY A 24 -6.44 -5.95 0.91
N SER A 25 -5.88 -7.14 1.09
CA SER A 25 -4.88 -7.39 2.12
C SER A 25 -3.45 -7.00 1.75
N ARG A 26 -3.17 -6.76 0.47
CA ARG A 26 -1.80 -6.53 -0.02
C ARG A 26 -1.26 -5.13 0.32
N TYR A 27 -2.09 -4.11 0.21
CA TYR A 27 -1.68 -2.71 0.29
C TYR A 27 -2.32 -2.01 1.48
N CYS A 28 -1.59 -1.04 2.05
CA CYS A 28 -2.08 -0.20 3.13
C CYS A 28 -3.33 0.56 2.68
N ALA A 29 -4.43 0.42 3.42
CA ALA A 29 -5.73 1.02 3.08
C ALA A 29 -5.69 2.55 3.25
N GLY A 30 -5.19 3.03 4.38
CA GLY A 30 -5.03 4.46 4.64
C GLY A 30 -3.88 5.03 3.82
N GLY A 31 -4.05 6.23 3.26
CA GLY A 31 -3.03 6.91 2.46
C GLY A 31 -2.77 6.26 1.10
N TYR A 32 -3.63 5.38 0.62
CA TYR A 32 -3.52 4.77 -0.71
C TYR A 32 -3.76 5.83 -1.79
N VAL A 33 -2.70 6.31 -2.43
CA VAL A 33 -2.81 7.25 -3.55
C VAL A 33 -3.26 6.51 -4.80
N TRP A 34 -4.51 6.74 -5.21
CA TRP A 34 -5.13 6.09 -6.36
C TRP A 34 -4.65 6.69 -7.69
N GLN A 35 -4.53 8.02 -7.75
CA GLN A 35 -4.09 8.72 -8.95
C GLN A 35 -3.45 10.07 -8.62
N VAL A 36 -2.50 10.48 -9.45
CA VAL A 36 -1.97 11.84 -9.51
C VAL A 36 -2.26 12.36 -10.91
N THR A 37 -3.07 13.41 -10.99
CA THR A 37 -3.47 14.01 -12.27
C THR A 37 -2.78 15.35 -12.41
N ASP A 38 -1.98 15.50 -13.46
CA ASP A 38 -1.46 16.80 -13.88
C ASP A 38 -2.48 17.53 -14.74
N ARG A 39 -2.74 18.80 -14.46
CA ARG A 39 -3.76 19.58 -15.19
C ARG A 39 -3.50 19.73 -16.69
N LYS A 40 -2.24 19.59 -17.14
CA LYS A 40 -1.86 19.67 -18.56
C LYS A 40 -1.64 18.31 -19.19
N ARG A 41 -1.15 17.33 -18.42
CA ARG A 41 -0.73 16.00 -18.94
C ARG A 41 -1.70 14.87 -18.63
N GLY A 42 -2.71 15.10 -17.81
CA GLY A 42 -3.65 14.06 -17.38
C GLY A 42 -3.05 13.14 -16.31
N HIS A 43 -3.51 11.90 -16.27
CA HIS A 43 -3.09 10.91 -15.29
C HIS A 43 -1.61 10.56 -15.41
N LEU A 44 -0.90 10.55 -14.28
CA LEU A 44 0.54 10.27 -14.22
C LEU A 44 0.85 8.85 -13.75
N LEU A 45 -0.12 8.12 -13.23
CA LEU A 45 0.06 6.80 -12.65
C LEU A 45 -0.72 5.73 -13.39
N SER A 46 -0.24 4.49 -13.29
CA SER A 46 -0.81 3.29 -13.92
C SER A 46 -1.16 2.24 -12.88
N GLY A 47 -1.52 1.04 -13.32
CA GLY A 47 -1.47 -0.21 -12.55
C GLY A 47 -1.17 -1.38 -13.50
N PRO A 48 -1.03 -2.62 -13.01
CA PRO A 48 -0.88 -3.77 -13.89
C PRO A 48 -2.10 -3.94 -14.82
N GLY A 49 -3.31 -3.72 -14.30
CA GLY A 49 -4.55 -3.73 -15.08
C GLY A 49 -4.97 -2.36 -15.61
N TYR A 50 -4.70 -1.26 -14.88
CA TYR A 50 -5.10 0.09 -15.31
C TYR A 50 -4.14 0.67 -16.37
N PRO A 51 -4.64 1.28 -17.47
CA PRO A 51 -6.04 1.69 -17.68
C PRO A 51 -6.94 0.70 -18.44
N ALA A 52 -6.45 -0.50 -18.79
CA ALA A 52 -7.22 -1.46 -19.58
C ALA A 52 -8.38 -2.09 -18.79
N GLU A 53 -8.19 -2.30 -17.49
CA GLU A 53 -9.16 -2.87 -16.55
C GLU A 53 -9.72 -1.79 -15.63
N ASN A 54 -11.05 -1.74 -15.47
CA ASN A 54 -11.72 -0.72 -14.67
C ASN A 54 -12.94 -1.27 -13.90
N PRO A 55 -12.86 -1.45 -12.56
CA PRO A 55 -11.66 -1.26 -11.74
C PRO A 55 -10.62 -2.36 -12.01
N PRO A 56 -9.31 -2.08 -11.81
CA PRO A 56 -8.30 -3.11 -11.88
C PRO A 56 -8.47 -4.12 -10.74
N PRO A 57 -7.94 -5.35 -10.86
CA PRO A 57 -7.95 -6.34 -9.79
C PRO A 57 -7.32 -5.76 -8.52
N VAL A 58 -8.01 -5.93 -7.38
CA VAL A 58 -7.58 -5.39 -6.08
C VAL A 58 -6.17 -5.85 -5.70
N PHE A 59 -5.83 -7.09 -6.01
CA PHE A 59 -4.52 -7.66 -5.72
C PHE A 59 -3.38 -6.97 -6.48
N ASP A 60 -3.64 -6.52 -7.71
CA ASP A 60 -2.66 -5.88 -8.58
C ASP A 60 -2.54 -4.39 -8.29
N GLY A 61 -3.65 -3.75 -7.92
CA GLY A 61 -3.70 -2.35 -7.52
C GLY A 61 -3.41 -1.37 -8.65
N GLN A 62 -3.26 -0.11 -8.27
CA GLN A 62 -2.98 1.03 -9.14
C GLN A 62 -2.35 2.15 -8.31
N GLY A 63 -1.63 3.09 -8.95
CA GLY A 63 -1.26 4.34 -8.31
C GLY A 63 0.03 4.25 -7.50
N LEU A 64 0.07 4.82 -6.29
CA LEU A 64 1.21 4.77 -5.38
C LEU A 64 0.84 4.08 -4.05
N PRO A 65 0.48 2.79 -4.06
CA PRO A 65 0.29 2.07 -2.82
C PRO A 65 1.62 1.86 -2.09
N GLU A 66 1.53 1.51 -0.82
CA GLU A 66 2.63 0.94 -0.04
C GLU A 66 2.15 -0.34 0.64
N SER A 67 3.09 -1.17 1.08
CA SER A 67 2.78 -2.44 1.71
C SER A 67 3.61 -2.64 2.96
N PHE A 68 2.94 -3.01 4.05
CA PHE A 68 3.56 -3.82 5.09
C PHE A 68 3.46 -5.28 4.64
N ARG A 69 4.56 -5.83 4.14
CA ARG A 69 4.55 -7.12 3.42
C ARG A 69 4.09 -8.29 4.28
N ASP A 70 4.45 -8.27 5.55
CA ASP A 70 4.24 -9.39 6.46
C ASP A 70 2.88 -9.31 7.15
N VAL A 71 2.36 -10.46 7.56
CA VAL A 71 1.24 -10.57 8.48
C VAL A 71 1.80 -11.11 9.78
N LEU A 72 1.37 -10.55 10.91
CA LEU A 72 1.71 -11.07 12.24
C LEU A 72 0.71 -12.19 12.57
N TRP A 73 1.19 -13.43 12.53
CA TRP A 73 0.40 -14.62 12.82
C TRP A 73 0.69 -15.09 14.25
N PRO A 74 -0.32 -15.22 15.12
CA PRO A 74 -0.15 -15.81 16.45
C PRO A 74 0.54 -17.18 16.39
N GLY A 75 1.52 -17.39 17.27
CA GLY A 75 2.26 -18.66 17.36
C GLY A 75 3.28 -18.92 16.24
N ILE A 76 3.49 -17.98 15.31
CA ILE A 76 4.49 -18.09 14.24
C ILE A 76 5.60 -17.06 14.49
N ASP A 77 6.87 -17.50 14.43
CA ASP A 77 7.99 -16.56 14.46
C ASP A 77 7.98 -15.72 13.18
N PRO A 78 7.83 -14.38 13.24
CA PRO A 78 7.75 -13.53 12.06
C PRO A 78 9.05 -13.50 11.24
N ARG A 79 10.15 -14.06 11.76
CA ARG A 79 11.43 -14.20 11.06
C ARG A 79 11.51 -15.51 10.26
N ASP A 80 10.64 -16.48 10.53
CA ASP A 80 10.53 -17.69 9.74
C ASP A 80 9.58 -17.45 8.56
N HIS A 81 10.16 -17.15 7.40
CA HIS A 81 9.39 -16.90 6.17
C HIS A 81 8.80 -18.16 5.53
N GLN A 82 9.12 -19.35 6.02
CA GLN A 82 8.58 -20.62 5.51
C GLN A 82 7.43 -21.13 6.38
N ALA A 83 7.37 -20.70 7.65
CA ALA A 83 6.28 -21.07 8.55
C ALA A 83 4.95 -20.50 8.04
N LYS A 84 3.95 -21.39 7.93
CA LYS A 84 2.59 -21.04 7.53
C LYS A 84 1.65 -21.26 8.71
N PRO A 85 0.77 -20.30 9.02
CA PRO A 85 -0.29 -20.53 9.98
C PRO A 85 -1.28 -21.58 9.45
N PRO A 86 -1.99 -22.31 10.33
CA PRO A 86 -3.14 -23.10 9.90
C PRO A 86 -4.16 -22.24 9.15
N VAL A 87 -4.80 -22.81 8.11
CA VAL A 87 -5.88 -22.12 7.38
C VAL A 87 -6.98 -21.70 8.36
N GLY A 88 -7.50 -20.49 8.17
CA GLY A 88 -8.52 -19.91 9.05
C GLY A 88 -7.97 -19.11 10.25
N THR A 89 -6.66 -19.21 10.54
CA THR A 89 -6.00 -18.41 11.59
C THR A 89 -6.19 -16.91 11.33
N ILE A 90 -6.50 -16.14 12.38
CA ILE A 90 -6.55 -14.68 12.30
C ILE A 90 -5.16 -14.10 12.52
N GLY A 91 -4.77 -13.18 11.64
CA GLY A 91 -3.50 -12.46 11.73
C GLY A 91 -3.70 -10.97 11.60
N LEU A 92 -2.71 -10.22 12.06
CA LEU A 92 -2.70 -8.77 11.99
C LEU A 92 -1.86 -8.30 10.81
N LYS A 93 -2.50 -7.59 9.88
CA LYS A 93 -1.88 -6.94 8.72
C LYS A 93 -1.85 -5.43 8.93
N LEU A 94 -0.67 -4.91 9.26
CA LEU A 94 -0.47 -3.47 9.46
C LEU A 94 -0.92 -2.67 8.23
N GLY A 95 -1.61 -1.56 8.45
CA GLY A 95 -2.20 -0.74 7.41
C GLY A 95 -3.50 -1.28 6.80
N VAL A 96 -3.90 -2.51 7.12
CA VAL A 96 -5.14 -3.14 6.62
C VAL A 96 -6.10 -3.43 7.77
N GLY A 97 -5.70 -4.27 8.72
CA GLY A 97 -6.54 -4.78 9.79
C GLY A 97 -6.33 -6.27 10.01
N LEU A 98 -7.41 -6.97 10.36
CA LEU A 98 -7.36 -8.41 10.57
C LEU A 98 -7.56 -9.14 9.25
N VAL A 99 -6.72 -10.14 9.01
CA VAL A 99 -6.80 -11.03 7.85
C VAL A 99 -6.96 -12.47 8.31
N ARG A 100 -7.42 -13.33 7.42
CA ARG A 100 -7.58 -14.76 7.71
C ARG A 100 -6.67 -15.58 6.80
N ALA A 101 -5.87 -16.47 7.37
CA ALA A 101 -5.02 -17.36 6.60
C ALA A 101 -5.83 -18.20 5.61
N SER A 102 -5.32 -18.33 4.39
CA SER A 102 -5.92 -19.05 3.27
C SER A 102 -4.90 -20.01 2.66
N GLU A 103 -5.38 -20.97 1.86
CA GLU A 103 -4.51 -21.84 1.07
C GLU A 103 -3.72 -21.07 0.00
N ASP A 104 -4.35 -20.05 -0.61
CA ASP A 104 -3.70 -19.16 -1.55
C ASP A 104 -3.17 -17.90 -0.83
N GLU A 105 -1.85 -17.79 -0.76
CA GLU A 105 -1.13 -16.64 -0.19
C GLU A 105 -1.31 -15.35 -1.00
N ARG A 106 -1.68 -15.45 -2.28
CA ARG A 106 -2.03 -14.28 -3.11
C ARG A 106 -3.44 -13.79 -2.82
N ALA A 107 -4.28 -14.62 -2.23
CA ALA A 107 -5.67 -14.31 -1.97
C ALA A 107 -6.01 -14.37 -0.48
N ILE A 108 -5.16 -13.78 0.38
CA ILE A 108 -5.45 -13.68 1.83
C ILE A 108 -6.67 -12.76 2.02
N PRO A 109 -7.84 -13.27 2.46
CA PRO A 109 -9.02 -12.44 2.66
C PRO A 109 -8.85 -11.51 3.87
N VAL A 110 -9.37 -10.30 3.72
CA VAL A 110 -9.51 -9.37 4.84
C VAL A 110 -10.67 -9.83 5.71
N HIS A 111 -10.39 -10.12 6.97
CA HIS A 111 -11.42 -10.48 7.95
C HIS A 111 -12.13 -9.24 8.48
N ALA A 112 -11.39 -8.18 8.78
CA ALA A 112 -11.93 -6.88 9.18
C ALA A 112 -10.93 -5.77 8.85
N PHE A 113 -11.37 -4.74 8.13
CA PHE A 113 -10.56 -3.53 7.94
C PHE A 113 -10.45 -2.73 9.24
N SER A 114 -9.31 -2.08 9.43
CA SER A 114 -9.13 -1.12 10.53
C SER A 114 -9.91 0.15 10.24
N LYS A 115 -10.39 0.80 11.30
CA LYS A 115 -11.05 2.11 11.19
C LYS A 115 -9.99 3.20 11.13
N TRP A 116 -10.06 4.05 10.12
CA TRP A 116 -9.14 5.16 9.93
C TRP A 116 -9.79 6.48 10.33
N GLU A 117 -9.12 7.22 11.21
CA GLU A 117 -9.39 8.63 11.48
C GLU A 117 -8.74 9.46 10.38
N ILE A 118 -9.48 10.40 9.78
CA ILE A 118 -9.05 11.14 8.60
C ILE A 118 -9.17 12.64 8.88
N THR A 119 -8.04 13.34 8.80
CA THR A 119 -7.98 14.81 8.82
C THR A 119 -7.48 15.31 7.47
N ARG A 120 -8.16 16.28 6.87
CA ARG A 120 -7.83 16.80 5.53
C ARG A 120 -7.78 18.32 5.50
N THR A 121 -6.92 18.83 4.64
CA THR A 121 -6.86 20.24 4.26
C THR A 121 -7.00 20.36 2.74
N ALA A 122 -6.89 21.57 2.19
CA ALA A 122 -6.88 21.78 0.74
C ALA A 122 -5.70 21.08 0.03
N SER A 123 -4.58 20.87 0.73
CA SER A 123 -3.32 20.37 0.14
C SER A 123 -2.71 19.19 0.90
N SER A 124 -3.44 18.57 1.83
CA SER A 124 -2.94 17.41 2.58
C SER A 124 -4.05 16.52 3.10
N VAL A 125 -3.70 15.27 3.38
CA VAL A 125 -4.51 14.34 4.16
C VAL A 125 -3.63 13.59 5.14
N VAL A 126 -4.09 13.46 6.38
CA VAL A 126 -3.49 12.61 7.41
C VAL A 126 -4.52 11.56 7.79
N MET A 127 -4.10 10.30 7.77
CA MET A 127 -4.92 9.17 8.18
C MET A 127 -4.22 8.42 9.31
N ARG A 128 -4.96 8.10 10.38
CA ARG A 128 -4.45 7.38 11.53
C ARG A 128 -5.31 6.17 11.83
N THR A 129 -4.71 5.05 12.19
CA THR A 129 -5.40 3.86 12.67
C THR A 129 -4.65 3.22 13.83
N SER A 130 -5.39 2.52 14.67
CA SER A 130 -4.84 1.60 15.66
C SER A 130 -5.03 0.15 15.20
N HIS A 131 -4.08 -0.69 15.56
CA HIS A 131 -4.04 -2.11 15.30
C HIS A 131 -3.82 -2.83 16.62
N GLU A 132 -4.50 -3.96 16.81
CA GLU A 132 -4.36 -4.79 18.01
C GLU A 132 -4.66 -6.25 17.66
N LEU A 133 -3.79 -7.15 18.10
CA LEU A 133 -4.01 -8.59 18.11
C LEU A 133 -3.05 -9.23 19.12
N GLU A 134 -3.60 -9.89 20.13
CA GLU A 134 -2.83 -10.49 21.23
C GLU A 134 -1.86 -9.49 21.88
N GLY A 135 -0.56 -9.77 21.91
CA GLY A 135 0.43 -8.86 22.48
C GLY A 135 0.95 -7.79 21.53
N TRP A 136 0.52 -7.80 20.26
CA TRP A 136 0.85 -6.75 19.31
C TRP A 136 -0.20 -5.64 19.35
N ALA A 137 0.27 -4.41 19.49
CA ALA A 137 -0.53 -3.23 19.23
C ALA A 137 0.33 -2.17 18.53
N ALA A 138 -0.24 -1.48 17.57
CA ALA A 138 0.47 -0.44 16.84
C ALA A 138 -0.45 0.70 16.45
N THR A 139 0.11 1.90 16.42
CA THR A 139 -0.53 3.02 15.71
C THR A 139 0.20 3.28 14.42
N VAL A 140 -0.54 3.30 13.31
CA VAL A 140 -0.02 3.68 11.99
C VAL A 140 -0.61 5.03 11.61
N THR A 141 0.26 5.98 11.25
CA THR A 141 -0.12 7.28 10.71
C THR A 141 0.44 7.42 9.30
N ARG A 142 -0.41 7.82 8.36
CA ARG A 142 -0.09 8.11 6.96
C ARG A 142 -0.33 9.60 6.72
N SER A 143 0.67 10.30 6.23
CA SER A 143 0.57 11.72 5.89
C SER A 143 0.91 11.92 4.43
N LEU A 144 0.03 12.59 3.70
CA LEU A 144 0.22 12.99 2.32
C LEU A 144 0.13 14.51 2.23
N ARG A 145 1.13 15.14 1.65
CA ARG A 145 1.18 16.60 1.48
C ARG A 145 1.60 16.97 0.07
N LEU A 146 0.81 17.83 -0.58
CA LEU A 146 1.14 18.41 -1.87
C LEU A 146 1.71 19.82 -1.68
N LEU A 147 2.92 20.04 -2.21
CA LEU A 147 3.54 21.36 -2.31
C LEU A 147 4.10 21.55 -3.72
N GLY A 148 3.56 22.50 -4.47
CA GLY A 148 3.89 22.68 -5.89
C GLY A 148 3.68 21.38 -6.68
N ARG A 149 4.77 20.82 -7.21
CA ARG A 149 4.75 19.55 -7.97
C ARG A 149 5.19 18.33 -7.17
N THR A 150 5.37 18.48 -5.87
CA THR A 150 5.89 17.43 -5.00
C THR A 150 4.78 16.92 -4.11
N LEU A 151 4.45 15.64 -4.26
CA LEU A 151 3.68 14.89 -3.28
C LEU A 151 4.66 14.20 -2.32
N THR A 152 4.64 14.60 -1.06
CA THR A 152 5.35 13.91 0.02
C THR A 152 4.42 12.90 0.66
N SER A 153 4.84 11.64 0.75
CA SER A 153 4.16 10.57 1.47
C SER A 153 5.03 10.12 2.64
N GLU A 154 4.47 10.14 3.85
CA GLU A 154 5.15 9.74 5.08
C GLU A 154 4.30 8.69 5.82
N THR A 155 4.99 7.69 6.37
CA THR A 155 4.40 6.64 7.19
C THR A 155 5.14 6.57 8.51
N THR A 156 4.40 6.71 9.61
CA THR A 156 4.91 6.49 10.97
C THR A 156 4.23 5.27 11.57
N LEU A 157 5.03 4.39 12.16
CA LEU A 157 4.55 3.25 12.96
C LEU A 157 5.09 3.40 14.37
N ALA A 158 4.18 3.39 15.35
CA ALA A 158 4.53 3.32 16.77
C ALA A 158 4.09 1.97 17.32
N ASN A 159 5.02 1.18 17.86
CA ASN A 159 4.67 0.00 18.63
C ASN A 159 4.12 0.44 19.99
N THR A 160 2.88 0.09 20.26
CA THR A 160 2.17 0.38 21.52
C THR A 160 1.80 -0.90 22.27
N GLY A 161 2.20 -2.06 21.74
CA GLY A 161 1.99 -3.36 22.34
C GLY A 161 3.15 -3.79 23.24
N ARG A 162 3.01 -4.97 23.81
CA ARG A 162 4.03 -5.62 24.63
C ARG A 162 5.07 -6.36 23.78
N ASP A 163 4.66 -6.90 22.64
CA ASP A 163 5.50 -7.75 21.82
C ASP A 163 6.19 -6.95 20.70
N PRO A 164 7.42 -7.34 20.29
CA PRO A 164 8.12 -6.69 19.19
C PRO A 164 7.36 -6.90 17.88
N ILE A 165 7.30 -5.84 17.07
CA ILE A 165 6.70 -5.88 15.73
C ILE A 165 7.82 -5.99 14.70
N HIS A 166 7.94 -7.17 14.10
CA HIS A 166 8.81 -7.39 12.94
C HIS A 166 8.02 -7.08 11.68
N PHE A 167 8.54 -6.19 10.84
CA PHE A 167 7.86 -5.82 9.60
C PHE A 167 8.84 -5.52 8.47
N ARG A 168 8.38 -5.74 7.24
CA ARG A 168 8.99 -5.22 6.02
C ARG A 168 8.02 -4.23 5.39
N TRP A 169 8.53 -3.06 5.07
CA TRP A 169 7.76 -1.97 4.49
C TRP A 169 8.42 -1.48 3.20
N PHE A 170 7.62 -1.21 2.19
CA PHE A 170 8.08 -0.54 0.97
C PHE A 170 6.94 0.20 0.26
N PRO A 171 7.26 1.31 -0.43
CA PRO A 171 6.37 1.86 -1.44
C PRO A 171 6.33 0.94 -2.67
N HIS A 172 5.19 0.86 -3.34
CA HIS A 172 4.98 0.01 -4.50
C HIS A 172 4.32 0.79 -5.66
N PRO A 173 4.99 1.85 -6.16
CA PRO A 173 4.40 2.75 -7.15
C PRO A 173 4.29 2.12 -8.53
N PHE A 174 3.25 2.51 -9.26
CA PHE A 174 3.00 2.10 -10.63
C PHE A 174 3.00 3.31 -11.56
N PHE A 175 4.00 3.37 -12.44
CA PHE A 175 4.12 4.40 -13.47
C PHE A 175 3.80 3.83 -14.85
N PRO A 176 3.20 4.62 -15.76
CA PRO A 176 2.91 4.15 -17.10
C PRO A 176 4.21 3.92 -17.89
N ASN A 177 4.32 2.77 -18.55
CA ASN A 177 5.43 2.49 -19.46
C ASN A 177 5.14 3.05 -20.85
N THR A 178 5.37 4.36 -21.04
CA THR A 178 4.99 5.03 -22.30
C THR A 178 5.94 4.76 -23.47
N ARG A 179 7.13 4.18 -23.23
CA ARG A 179 8.20 4.05 -24.25
C ARG A 179 8.95 2.72 -24.24
N GLY A 180 8.57 1.76 -23.40
CA GLY A 180 9.35 0.54 -23.16
C GLY A 180 10.54 0.72 -22.21
N GLU A 181 10.82 1.95 -21.75
CA GLU A 181 11.92 2.26 -20.84
C GLU A 181 11.44 2.18 -19.37
N CYS A 182 11.85 1.14 -18.65
CA CYS A 182 11.44 0.94 -17.24
C CYS A 182 12.31 1.71 -16.22
N CYS A 183 13.51 2.15 -16.60
CA CYS A 183 14.41 2.89 -15.71
C CYS A 183 15.42 3.72 -16.52
N LYS A 184 15.90 4.83 -15.94
CA LYS A 184 17.00 5.63 -16.48
C LYS A 184 17.99 5.94 -15.36
N PHE A 185 19.24 5.54 -15.55
CA PHE A 185 20.29 5.73 -14.55
C PHE A 185 21.17 6.91 -14.95
N ASN A 186 21.55 7.73 -13.97
CA ASN A 186 22.56 8.77 -14.14
C ASN A 186 23.99 8.23 -14.02
N VAL A 187 24.14 6.91 -13.88
CA VAL A 187 25.40 6.17 -13.83
C VAL A 187 25.33 4.98 -14.78
N ARG A 188 26.48 4.47 -15.22
CA ARG A 188 26.52 3.24 -16.02
C ARG A 188 26.08 2.07 -15.14
N VAL A 189 24.97 1.42 -15.50
CA VAL A 189 24.51 0.19 -14.86
C VAL A 189 24.70 -0.97 -15.84
N THR A 190 25.40 -2.00 -15.39
CA THR A 190 25.49 -3.29 -16.09
C THR A 190 24.71 -4.31 -15.29
N VAL A 191 23.71 -4.93 -15.90
CA VAL A 191 23.01 -6.08 -15.32
C VAL A 191 23.71 -7.32 -15.88
N ALA A 192 24.19 -8.20 -15.01
CA ALA A 192 24.75 -9.48 -15.44
C ALA A 192 23.66 -10.30 -16.14
N GLU A 193 24.04 -11.09 -17.15
CA GLU A 193 23.11 -12.06 -17.72
C GLU A 193 22.55 -12.95 -16.62
N ASN A 194 21.22 -13.04 -16.56
CA ASN A 194 20.53 -13.86 -15.58
C ASN A 194 19.54 -14.76 -16.34
N PRO A 195 19.78 -16.08 -16.36
CA PRO A 195 18.91 -17.04 -17.05
C PRO A 195 17.45 -16.98 -16.60
N GLY A 196 17.17 -16.52 -15.38
CA GLY A 196 15.82 -16.36 -14.85
C GLY A 196 15.01 -15.22 -15.47
N PHE A 197 15.61 -14.39 -16.33
CA PHE A 197 14.95 -13.33 -17.09
C PHE A 197 15.05 -13.54 -18.62
N ALA A 198 15.58 -14.69 -19.06
CA ALA A 198 15.47 -15.09 -20.46
C ALA A 198 14.02 -15.49 -20.73
N LEU A 199 13.40 -14.85 -21.73
CA LEU A 199 12.07 -15.19 -22.23
C LEU A 199 12.07 -16.54 -22.94
#